data_AF-A0AAE0FN48-F1
#
_entry.id   AF-A0AAE0FN48-F1
#
_cell.length_a   1.000
_cell.length_b   1.000
_cell.length_c   1.000
_cell.angle_alpha   90.00
_cell.angle_beta   90.00
_cell.angle_gamma   90.00
#
_symmetry.space_group_name_H-M   'P 1'
#
loop_
_entity.id
_entity.type
_entity.pdbx_description
1 polymer ?
#
loop_
_entity_poly.entity_id
_entity_poly.type
_entity_poly.pdbx_seq_one_letter_code
_entity_poly.pdbx_strand_id
1 'polypeptide(L)'
;MIAMGASALPAFGVVDQESVAQIMDNAAYVPDEIPEWQLWAGFIGGVSPFVIAAWEFGKRIVIQRQCEVCKGSGLIQRGKLNRLYKCNACGGFLPWQSWDRFFESSPGNGGVLQYPKGQSSVLFDTEAARVASQKLGARPEKETEGRAVEATAYKEPTKGSQEKEG
;
A
#
# COMPACT_ATOMS: atom_id res chain seq x y z
N MET A 1 -38.52 -43.75 50.99
CA MET A 1 -39.25 -44.16 49.78
C MET A 1 -38.90 -43.17 48.69
N ILE A 2 -38.23 -43.64 47.65
CA ILE A 2 -37.77 -42.84 46.51
C ILE A 2 -38.93 -42.74 45.51
N ALA A 3 -39.38 -41.54 45.19
CA ALA A 3 -40.33 -41.31 44.11
C ALA A 3 -39.57 -41.19 42.79
N MET A 4 -39.79 -42.15 41.89
CA MET A 4 -39.31 -42.15 40.51
C MET A 4 -40.43 -41.68 39.56
N GLY A 5 -40.05 -40.93 38.52
CA GLY A 5 -40.78 -40.79 37.25
C GLY A 5 -41.73 -39.58 37.18
N ALA A 6 -41.81 -38.80 36.11
CA ALA A 6 -41.33 -38.98 34.75
C ALA A 6 -40.95 -37.61 34.14
N SER A 7 -39.76 -37.51 33.58
CA SER A 7 -39.39 -36.40 32.71
C SER A 7 -40.00 -36.66 31.33
N ALA A 8 -41.01 -35.88 30.95
CA ALA A 8 -41.51 -35.88 29.58
C ALA A 8 -40.41 -35.33 28.66
N LEU A 9 -39.90 -36.18 27.77
CA LEU A 9 -39.08 -35.74 26.64
C LEU A 9 -39.98 -34.94 25.70
N PRO A 10 -39.51 -33.83 25.10
CA PRO A 10 -40.27 -33.18 24.04
C PRO A 10 -40.39 -34.16 22.87
N ALA A 11 -41.63 -34.42 22.45
CA ALA A 11 -41.89 -35.09 21.19
C ALA A 11 -41.29 -34.22 20.08
N PHE A 12 -40.36 -34.79 19.30
CA PHE A 12 -39.90 -34.17 18.07
C PHE A 12 -41.12 -34.01 17.16
N GLY A 13 -41.56 -32.77 16.97
CA GLY A 13 -42.71 -32.43 16.15
C GLY A 13 -42.50 -32.91 14.72
N VAL A 14 -43.55 -33.50 14.16
CA VAL A 14 -43.66 -33.70 12.71
C VAL A 14 -43.59 -32.31 12.08
N VAL A 15 -42.62 -32.10 11.18
CA VAL A 15 -42.57 -30.87 10.39
C VAL A 15 -43.73 -30.95 9.41
N ASP A 16 -44.79 -30.15 9.63
CA ASP A 16 -45.95 -30.11 8.75
C ASP A 16 -45.52 -29.69 7.34
N GLN A 17 -46.13 -30.28 6.31
CA GLN A 17 -45.78 -30.00 4.92
C GLN A 17 -45.95 -28.52 4.55
N GLU A 18 -46.86 -27.80 5.22
CA GLU A 18 -47.00 -26.34 5.11
C GLU A 18 -45.80 -25.58 5.66
N SER A 19 -45.17 -26.08 6.74
CA SER A 19 -43.96 -25.47 7.30
C SER A 19 -42.73 -25.76 6.43
N VAL A 20 -42.65 -26.93 5.78
CA VAL A 20 -41.65 -27.21 4.74
C VAL A 20 -41.86 -26.31 3.53
N ALA A 21 -43.10 -26.13 3.08
CA ALA A 21 -43.45 -25.23 1.98
C ALA A 21 -43.10 -23.77 2.33
N GLN A 22 -43.40 -23.29 3.54
CA GLN A 22 -42.97 -21.96 3.99
C GLN A 22 -41.45 -21.81 4.06
N ILE A 23 -40.71 -22.84 4.50
CA ILE A 23 -39.24 -22.80 4.48
C ILE A 23 -38.73 -22.75 3.03
N MET A 24 -39.35 -23.50 2.12
CA MET A 24 -39.00 -23.47 0.69
C MET A 24 -39.39 -22.17 -0.01
N ASP A 25 -40.50 -21.54 0.37
CA ASP A 25 -40.93 -20.22 -0.12
C ASP A 25 -40.01 -19.10 0.41
N ASN A 26 -39.55 -19.20 1.66
CA ASN A 26 -38.54 -18.28 2.21
C ASN A 26 -37.13 -18.55 1.65
N ALA A 27 -36.82 -19.80 1.26
CA ALA A 27 -35.57 -20.16 0.58
C ALA A 27 -35.59 -19.79 -0.90
N ALA A 28 -36.77 -19.69 -1.51
CA ALA A 28 -37.00 -19.07 -2.80
C ALA A 28 -37.01 -17.54 -2.65
N TYR A 29 -35.92 -16.99 -2.10
CA TYR A 29 -35.57 -15.61 -2.32
C TYR A 29 -35.29 -15.43 -3.81
N VAL A 30 -36.34 -15.16 -4.57
CA VAL A 30 -36.25 -14.59 -5.91
C VAL A 30 -36.09 -13.10 -5.64
N PRO A 31 -34.86 -12.53 -5.73
CA PRO A 31 -34.73 -11.09 -5.59
C PRO A 31 -35.68 -10.44 -6.61
N ASP A 32 -36.51 -9.51 -6.13
CA ASP A 32 -37.12 -8.50 -7.00
C ASP A 32 -36.04 -8.00 -7.96
N GLU A 33 -36.40 -7.83 -9.24
CA GLU A 33 -35.47 -7.39 -10.28
C GLU A 33 -34.60 -6.25 -9.74
N ILE A 34 -33.30 -6.50 -9.57
CA ILE A 34 -32.39 -5.52 -8.99
C ILE A 34 -32.50 -4.28 -9.87
N PRO A 35 -32.94 -3.14 -9.32
CA PRO A 35 -33.19 -1.97 -10.15
C PRO A 35 -31.87 -1.55 -10.80
N GLU A 36 -31.91 -1.29 -12.11
CA GLU A 36 -30.71 -1.12 -12.94
C GLU A 36 -29.70 -0.12 -12.35
N TRP A 37 -30.20 0.94 -11.72
CA TRP A 37 -29.36 1.95 -11.06
C TRP A 37 -28.51 1.39 -9.90
N GLN A 38 -28.97 0.36 -9.18
CA GLN A 38 -28.20 -0.29 -8.11
C GLN A 38 -27.01 -1.07 -8.68
N LEU A 39 -27.16 -1.68 -9.87
CA LEU A 39 -26.05 -2.34 -10.57
C LEU A 39 -25.00 -1.31 -10.97
N TRP A 40 -25.43 -0.20 -11.58
CA TRP A 40 -24.53 0.89 -11.95
C TRP A 40 -23.88 1.57 -10.74
N ALA A 41 -24.63 1.81 -9.67
CA ALA A 41 -24.11 2.41 -8.43
C ALA A 41 -23.08 1.50 -7.75
N GLY A 42 -23.38 0.20 -7.64
CA GLY A 42 -22.45 -0.80 -7.10
C GLY A 42 -21.19 -0.92 -7.95
N PHE A 43 -21.31 -0.93 -9.27
CA PHE A 43 -20.19 -0.97 -10.20
C PHE A 43 -19.30 0.28 -10.09
N ILE A 44 -19.89 1.48 -10.13
CA ILE A 44 -19.16 2.75 -10.00
C ILE A 44 -18.48 2.83 -8.63
N GLY A 45 -19.20 2.48 -7.56
CA GLY A 45 -18.66 2.43 -6.21
C GLY A 45 -17.49 1.45 -6.11
N GLY A 46 -17.61 0.27 -6.71
CA GLY A 46 -16.56 -0.75 -6.71
C GLY A 46 -15.34 -0.39 -7.54
N VAL A 47 -15.49 0.22 -8.72
CA VAL A 47 -14.40 0.53 -9.65
C VAL A 47 -13.68 1.83 -9.28
N SER A 48 -14.39 2.82 -8.72
CA SER A 48 -13.83 4.14 -8.42
C SER A 48 -12.53 4.14 -7.61
N PRO A 49 -12.36 3.37 -6.50
CA PRO A 49 -11.09 3.37 -5.77
C PRO A 49 -9.92 2.83 -6.59
N PHE A 50 -10.15 1.86 -7.48
CA PHE A 50 -9.10 1.31 -8.34
C PHE A 50 -8.67 2.30 -9.42
N VAL A 51 -9.59 3.08 -9.98
CA VAL A 51 -9.27 4.14 -10.96
C VAL A 51 -8.41 5.22 -10.31
N ILE A 52 -8.80 5.67 -9.10
CA ILE A 52 -8.05 6.68 -8.35
C ILE A 52 -6.66 6.14 -8.01
N ALA A 53 -6.58 4.91 -7.47
CA ALA A 53 -5.31 4.27 -7.15
C ALA A 53 -4.41 4.11 -8.38
N ALA A 54 -4.96 3.65 -9.50
CA ALA A 54 -4.22 3.49 -10.76
C ALA A 54 -3.69 4.83 -11.28
N TRP A 55 -4.45 5.91 -11.12
CA TRP A 55 -4.04 7.25 -11.53
C TRP A 55 -2.90 7.81 -10.66
N GLU A 56 -3.01 7.70 -9.35
CA GLU A 56 -1.95 8.17 -8.42
C GLU A 56 -0.68 7.32 -8.54
N PHE A 57 -0.83 6.00 -8.64
CA PHE A 57 0.25 5.05 -8.88
C PHE A 57 0.90 5.29 -10.25
N GLY A 58 0.10 5.54 -11.28
CA GLY A 58 0.56 5.83 -12.64
C GLY A 58 1.42 7.11 -12.69
N LYS A 59 1.02 8.16 -11.98
CA LYS A 59 1.82 9.39 -11.88
C LYS A 59 3.20 9.13 -11.27
N ARG A 60 3.30 8.28 -10.25
CA ARG A 60 4.60 7.89 -9.67
C ARG A 60 5.50 7.17 -10.68
N ILE A 61 4.92 6.28 -11.49
CA ILE A 61 5.66 5.59 -12.55
C ILE A 61 6.17 6.58 -13.60
N VAL A 62 5.33 7.51 -14.05
CA VAL A 62 5.72 8.52 -15.06
C VAL A 62 6.87 9.38 -14.55
N ILE A 63 6.78 9.88 -13.31
CA ILE A 63 7.85 10.65 -12.66
C ILE A 63 9.16 9.87 -12.62
N GLN A 64 9.11 8.59 -12.23
CA GLN A 64 10.31 7.75 -12.19
C GLN A 64 10.90 7.56 -13.59
N ARG A 65 10.07 7.25 -14.60
CA ARG A 65 10.53 7.05 -15.99
C ARG A 65 11.14 8.29 -16.61
N GLN A 66 10.65 9.47 -16.25
CA GLN A 66 11.15 10.77 -16.73
C GLN A 66 12.34 11.30 -15.92
N CYS A 67 12.73 10.63 -14.84
CA CYS A 67 13.82 11.10 -13.97
C CYS A 67 15.18 10.94 -14.66
N GLU A 68 15.87 12.06 -14.89
CA GLU A 68 17.20 12.08 -15.51
C GLU A 68 18.31 11.52 -14.61
N VAL A 69 18.11 11.51 -13.29
CA VAL A 69 19.11 11.04 -12.31
C VAL A 69 19.20 9.51 -12.31
N CYS A 70 18.06 8.81 -12.22
CA CYS A 70 18.01 7.34 -12.17
C CYS A 70 17.62 6.68 -13.50
N LYS A 71 17.26 7.48 -14.52
CA LYS A 71 16.86 7.02 -15.86
C LYS A 71 15.76 5.95 -15.85
N GLY A 72 14.80 6.05 -14.93
CA GLY A 72 13.69 5.11 -14.82
C GLY A 72 13.90 3.91 -13.88
N SER A 73 15.12 3.62 -13.44
CA SER A 73 15.38 2.46 -12.56
C SER A 73 14.90 2.67 -11.12
N GLY A 74 14.76 3.93 -10.68
CA GLY A 74 14.47 4.27 -9.29
C GLY A 74 15.66 4.03 -8.34
N LEU A 75 16.80 3.59 -8.88
CA LEU A 75 18.00 3.24 -8.15
C LEU A 75 19.20 4.06 -8.65
N ILE A 76 20.11 4.40 -7.75
CA ILE A 76 21.36 5.09 -8.06
C ILE A 76 22.50 4.38 -7.35
N GLN A 77 23.64 4.22 -8.03
CA GLN A 77 24.86 3.74 -7.40
C GLN A 77 25.61 4.94 -6.82
N ARG A 78 26.04 4.84 -5.56
CA ARG A 78 26.83 5.88 -4.88
C ARG A 78 28.09 5.28 -4.29
N GLY A 79 29.22 5.95 -4.50
CA GLY A 79 30.53 5.56 -3.97
C GLY A 79 31.14 4.31 -4.62
N LYS A 80 32.30 3.89 -4.10
CA LYS A 80 33.10 2.77 -4.65
C LYS A 80 32.55 1.38 -4.33
N LEU A 81 31.52 1.27 -3.49
CA LEU A 81 31.01 0.01 -2.95
C LEU A 81 29.94 -0.67 -3.81
N ASN A 82 29.68 -0.20 -5.04
CA ASN A 82 28.65 -0.72 -5.96
C ASN A 82 27.26 -0.94 -5.34
N ARG A 83 26.97 -0.29 -4.20
CA ARG A 83 25.70 -0.42 -3.50
C ARG A 83 24.65 0.45 -4.19
N LEU A 84 23.50 -0.15 -4.44
CA LEU A 84 22.33 0.52 -5.02
C LEU A 84 21.53 1.19 -3.90
N TYR A 85 21.22 2.46 -4.10
CA TYR A 85 20.39 3.26 -3.19
C TYR A 85 19.14 3.75 -3.92
N LYS A 86 18.06 4.00 -3.18
CA LYS A 86 16.86 4.62 -3.75
C LYS A 86 17.19 6.01 -4.28
N CYS A 87 16.58 6.37 -5.40
CA CYS A 87 16.79 7.69 -5.99
C CYS A 87 16.11 8.77 -5.14
N ASN A 88 16.92 9.70 -4.62
CA ASN A 88 16.42 10.81 -3.81
C ASN A 88 15.69 11.88 -4.62
N ALA A 89 15.75 11.87 -5.96
CA ALA A 89 15.11 12.88 -6.82
C ALA A 89 13.65 12.53 -7.09
N CYS A 90 13.38 11.32 -7.60
CA CYS A 90 12.02 10.83 -7.87
C CYS A 90 11.37 10.08 -6.70
N GLY A 91 12.13 9.76 -5.64
CA GLY A 91 11.66 9.02 -4.48
C GLY A 91 11.91 7.51 -4.54
N GLY A 92 12.39 6.98 -5.67
CA GLY A 92 12.73 5.56 -5.82
C GLY A 92 11.54 4.63 -5.60
N PHE A 93 10.41 4.95 -6.25
CA PHE A 93 9.11 4.31 -6.07
C PHE A 93 9.13 2.81 -6.34
N LEU A 94 9.68 2.42 -7.48
CA LEU A 94 9.90 1.03 -7.85
C LEU A 94 11.42 0.79 -7.98
N PRO A 95 12.06 0.02 -7.08
CA PRO A 95 13.47 -0.33 -7.21
C PRO A 95 13.65 -1.39 -8.30
N TRP A 96 13.62 -0.97 -9.57
CA TRP A 96 13.60 -1.85 -10.72
C TRP A 96 15.01 -2.24 -11.17
N GLN A 97 15.35 -3.52 -11.06
CA GLN A 97 16.61 -4.08 -11.55
C GLN A 97 16.38 -5.25 -12.52
N SER A 98 15.55 -6.21 -12.13
CA SER A 98 15.06 -7.32 -12.97
C SER A 98 13.75 -7.88 -12.42
N TRP A 99 13.01 -8.65 -13.23
CA TRP A 99 11.78 -9.32 -12.81
C TRP A 99 12.01 -10.30 -11.66
N ASP A 100 13.09 -11.09 -11.72
CA ASP A 100 13.43 -12.05 -10.66
C ASP A 100 13.66 -11.34 -9.33
N ARG A 101 14.44 -10.26 -9.34
CA ARG A 101 14.73 -9.47 -8.14
C ARG A 101 13.50 -8.74 -7.60
N PHE A 102 12.57 -8.36 -8.46
CA PHE A 102 11.33 -7.72 -8.05
C PHE A 102 10.43 -8.66 -7.24
N PHE A 103 10.31 -9.93 -7.66
CA PHE A 103 9.51 -10.92 -6.94
C PHE A 103 10.25 -11.58 -5.77
N GLU A 104 11.58 -11.67 -5.84
CA GLU A 104 12.41 -12.26 -4.76
C GLU A 104 12.75 -11.28 -3.64
N SER A 105 12.68 -9.96 -3.87
CA SER A 105 13.19 -9.00 -2.88
C SER A 105 12.41 -9.11 -1.56
N SER A 106 13.11 -9.57 -0.52
CA SER A 106 12.64 -9.47 0.86
C SER A 106 12.29 -8.00 1.16
N PRO A 107 11.17 -7.69 1.86
CA PRO A 107 10.69 -6.32 2.10
C PRO A 107 11.68 -5.36 2.79
N GLY A 108 12.87 -5.83 3.17
CA GLY A 108 13.96 -5.08 3.79
C GLY A 108 14.58 -3.94 2.98
N ASN A 109 14.16 -3.71 1.72
CA ASN A 109 14.42 -2.42 1.04
C ASN A 109 13.47 -1.30 1.53
N GLY A 110 12.70 -1.56 2.60
CA GLY A 110 11.59 -0.79 3.16
C GLY A 110 11.96 0.42 4.03
N GLY A 111 12.97 1.20 3.66
CA GLY A 111 13.06 2.57 4.17
C GLY A 111 11.82 3.39 3.77
N VAL A 112 11.43 4.37 4.59
CA VAL A 112 10.24 5.24 4.40
C VAL A 112 10.06 5.64 2.93
N LEU A 113 8.85 5.49 2.41
CA LEU A 113 8.51 5.90 1.05
C LEU A 113 8.84 7.38 0.87
N GLN A 114 9.79 7.66 -0.01
CA GLN A 114 10.24 9.03 -0.26
C GLN A 114 9.31 9.68 -1.30
N TYR A 115 8.97 10.93 -1.05
CA TYR A 115 8.31 11.76 -2.04
C TYR A 115 9.34 12.34 -3.02
N PRO A 116 8.98 12.58 -4.29
CA PRO A 116 9.75 13.37 -5.22
C PRO A 116 10.11 14.71 -4.59
N LYS A 117 11.34 15.16 -4.82
CA LYS A 117 11.82 16.39 -4.21
C LYS A 117 10.99 17.59 -4.65
N GLY A 118 10.56 18.39 -3.67
CA GLY A 118 9.75 19.58 -3.92
C GLY A 118 8.25 19.32 -4.05
N GLN A 119 7.77 18.09 -3.81
CA GLN A 119 6.35 17.77 -3.79
C GLN A 119 5.95 17.10 -2.47
N SER A 120 4.91 17.63 -1.85
CA SER A 120 4.28 17.06 -0.64
C SER A 120 2.78 16.79 -0.83
N SER A 121 2.22 17.04 -2.02
CA SER A 121 0.79 16.97 -2.28
C SER A 121 0.30 15.56 -2.59
N VAL A 122 -0.97 15.31 -2.27
CA VAL A 122 -1.75 14.09 -2.61
C VAL A 122 -1.82 13.89 -4.13
N LEU A 123 -1.87 14.99 -4.89
CA LEU A 123 -1.84 14.97 -6.35
C LEU A 123 -0.45 15.30 -6.87
N PHE A 124 0.20 14.34 -7.51
CA PHE A 124 1.52 14.55 -8.10
C PHE A 124 1.44 15.32 -9.42
N ASP A 125 2.45 16.16 -9.64
CA ASP A 125 2.70 16.87 -10.88
C ASP A 125 3.94 16.23 -11.55
N THR A 126 3.74 15.63 -12.71
CA THR A 126 4.80 14.92 -13.44
C THR A 126 5.86 15.87 -13.97
N GLU A 127 5.44 17.06 -14.42
CA GLU A 127 6.30 18.03 -15.07
C GLU A 127 7.15 18.78 -14.06
N ALA A 128 6.56 19.20 -12.95
CA ALA A 128 7.31 19.78 -11.83
C ALA A 128 8.38 18.81 -11.30
N ALA A 129 8.06 17.51 -11.23
CA ALA A 129 9.01 16.48 -10.79
C ALA A 129 10.15 16.27 -11.81
N ARG A 130 9.83 16.29 -13.12
CA ARG A 130 10.82 16.21 -14.19
C ARG A 130 11.82 17.35 -14.06
N VAL A 131 11.35 18.59 -14.01
CA VAL A 131 12.20 19.79 -13.87
C VAL A 131 13.05 19.74 -12.60
N ALA A 132 12.48 19.30 -11.47
CA ALA A 132 13.24 19.12 -10.22
C ALA A 132 14.35 18.07 -10.37
N SER A 133 14.08 16.96 -11.08
CA SER A 133 15.09 15.96 -11.40
C SER A 133 16.20 16.51 -12.31
N GLN A 134 15.86 17.30 -13.32
CA GLN A 134 16.86 17.90 -14.23
C GLN A 134 17.83 18.80 -13.45
N LYS A 135 17.29 19.65 -12.57
CA LYS A 135 18.08 20.54 -11.71
C LYS A 135 19.04 19.76 -10.81
N LEU A 136 18.61 18.61 -10.30
CA LEU A 136 19.44 17.73 -9.47
C LEU A 136 20.49 16.97 -10.28
N GLY A 137 20.16 16.54 -11.50
CA GLY A 137 21.10 15.87 -12.41
C GLY A 137 22.17 16.79 -12.96
N ALA A 138 21.84 18.08 -13.15
CA ALA A 138 22.78 19.11 -13.58
C ALA A 138 23.72 19.60 -12.46
N ARG A 139 23.46 19.26 -11.19
CA ARG A 139 24.29 19.69 -10.07
C ARG A 139 25.58 18.86 -10.00
N PRO A 140 26.76 19.48 -9.89
CA PRO A 140 28.03 18.74 -9.84
C PRO A 140 28.06 17.76 -8.66
N GLU A 141 28.49 16.54 -8.94
CA GLU A 141 28.45 15.37 -8.05
C GLU A 141 29.05 15.65 -6.66
N LYS A 142 30.11 16.47 -6.61
CA LYS A 142 30.84 16.88 -5.41
C LYS A 142 29.96 17.54 -4.34
N GLU A 143 28.92 18.28 -4.73
CA GLU A 143 28.04 18.96 -3.77
C GLU A 143 26.99 18.00 -3.18
N THR A 144 26.69 16.89 -3.87
CA THR A 144 25.72 15.89 -3.40
C THR A 144 26.32 14.88 -2.43
N GLU A 145 27.61 14.55 -2.57
CA GLU A 145 28.32 13.69 -1.62
C GLU A 145 28.49 14.38 -0.25
N GLY A 146 28.87 15.66 -0.21
CA GLY A 146 29.05 16.39 1.05
C GLY A 146 27.80 16.39 1.95
N ARG A 147 26.61 16.59 1.35
CA ARG A 147 25.34 16.63 2.10
C ARG A 147 24.84 15.23 2.50
N ALA A 148 25.15 14.19 1.73
CA ALA A 148 24.80 12.81 2.07
C ALA A 148 25.64 12.28 3.23
N VAL A 149 26.93 12.64 3.27
CA VAL A 149 27.84 12.28 4.38
C VAL A 149 27.41 13.01 5.67
N GLU A 150 27.01 14.27 5.57
CA GLU A 150 26.49 15.05 6.71
C GLU A 150 25.17 14.50 7.26
N ALA A 151 24.26 14.02 6.40
CA ALA A 151 23.01 13.38 6.82
C ALA A 151 23.22 12.00 7.48
N THR A 152 24.31 11.29 7.14
CA THR A 152 24.69 10.03 7.81
C THR A 152 25.48 10.25 9.11
N ALA A 153 25.86 11.48 9.44
CA ALA A 153 26.63 11.82 10.63
C ALA A 153 25.76 12.11 11.87
N TYR A 154 24.48 11.71 11.87
CA TYR A 154 23.65 11.73 13.08
C TYR A 154 24.15 10.65 14.05
N LYS A 155 24.95 11.07 15.05
CA LYS A 155 25.38 10.24 16.17
C LYS A 155 24.18 9.90 17.05
N GLU A 156 24.01 8.61 17.37
CA GLU A 156 23.02 8.14 18.35
C GLU A 156 23.13 8.92 19.67
N PRO A 157 22.03 9.43 20.25
CA PRO A 157 22.07 9.99 21.59
C PRO A 157 22.26 8.87 22.61
N THR A 158 23.37 8.92 23.35
CA THR A 158 23.68 8.06 24.49
C THR A 158 22.56 8.13 25.52
N LYS A 159 21.91 6.99 25.77
CA LYS A 159 20.79 6.85 26.72
C LYS A 159 21.30 7.12 28.14
N GLY A 160 20.91 8.27 28.70
CA GLY A 160 21.19 8.64 30.09
C GLY A 160 20.53 7.68 31.06
N SER A 161 21.34 7.17 32.00
CA SER A 161 20.92 6.37 33.14
C SER A 161 19.94 7.18 34.01
N GLN A 162 18.73 6.66 34.20
CA GLN A 162 17.78 7.18 35.18
C GLN A 162 18.18 6.65 36.55
N GLU A 163 18.73 7.55 37.34
CA GLU A 163 18.94 7.48 38.78
C GLU A 163 17.59 7.25 39.48
N LYS A 164 17.47 6.15 40.24
CA LYS A 164 16.37 5.94 41.19
C LYS A 164 16.95 6.15 42.58
N GLU A 165 16.69 7.33 43.15
CA GLU A 165 16.82 7.56 44.59
C GLU A 165 15.67 6.86 45.33
N GLY A 166 15.99 6.34 46.52
CA GLY A 166 15.08 5.63 47.42
C GLY A 166 14.28 6.54 48.35
#